data_AF-A0A7T5VEU1-F1
#
_entry.id   AF-A0A7T5VEU1-F1
#
_cell.length_a   1.000
_cell.length_b   1.000
_cell.length_c   1.000
_cell.angle_alpha   90.00
_cell.angle_beta   90.00
_cell.angle_gamma   90.00
#
_symmetry.space_group_name_H-M   'P 1'
#
loop_
_entity.id
_entity.type
_entity.pdbx_description
1 polymer ?
#
loop_
_entity_poly.entity_id
_entity_poly.type
_entity_poly.pdbx_seq_one_letter_code
_entity_poly.pdbx_strand_id
1 'polypeptide(L)'
;MAADPTSELIQHLRRPDLSILGNAIRSLPPAQWQTRMFFMGVADKELKHHTNESFPRTLRKTQNTHPVFVLRQGTTGHQLCPCSSKGNLRKHRYITKGCQLDMTSQVMDRNSFLIEQYVFILPLDHCFQKRPFFFGRVPDCCIRDQRDMWT
;
A
#
# COMPACT_ATOMS: atom_id res chain seq x y z
N MET A 1 -9.21 42.34 20.17
CA MET A 1 -8.18 42.60 19.15
C MET A 1 -8.39 41.60 18.03
N ALA A 2 -8.81 42.07 16.85
CA ALA A 2 -9.04 41.20 15.69
C ALA A 2 -7.69 40.82 15.06
N ALA A 3 -7.52 39.55 14.69
CA ALA A 3 -6.32 39.09 14.00
C ALA A 3 -6.21 39.77 12.62
N ASP A 4 -5.00 40.21 12.27
CA ASP A 4 -4.70 40.83 10.98
C ASP A 4 -4.91 39.82 9.83
N PRO A 5 -5.81 40.09 8.86
CA PRO A 5 -6.12 39.18 7.75
C PRO A 5 -4.88 38.78 6.93
N THR A 6 -3.84 39.61 6.95
CA THR A 6 -2.58 39.36 6.26
C THR A 6 -1.79 38.21 6.92
N SER A 7 -1.93 38.06 8.24
CA SER A 7 -1.26 37.02 9.03
C SER A 7 -1.79 35.61 8.70
N GLU A 8 -3.10 35.48 8.49
CA GLU A 8 -3.73 34.21 8.10
C GLU A 8 -3.33 33.77 6.68
N LEU A 9 -3.27 34.71 5.74
CA LEU A 9 -2.80 34.47 4.37
C LEU A 9 -1.33 34.03 4.34
N ILE A 10 -0.46 34.68 5.10
CA ILE A 10 0.96 34.31 5.21
C ILE A 10 1.11 32.92 5.85
N GLN A 11 0.29 32.59 6.85
CA GLN A 11 0.29 31.25 7.44
C GLN A 11 -0.15 30.18 6.45
N HIS A 12 -1.14 30.44 5.60
CA HIS A 12 -1.55 29.49 4.56
C HIS A 12 -0.48 29.29 3.48
N LEU A 13 0.17 30.35 3.03
CA LEU A 13 1.24 30.28 2.03
C LEU A 13 2.52 29.59 2.55
N ARG A 14 2.74 29.59 3.86
CA ARG A 14 3.89 28.93 4.51
C ARG A 14 3.65 27.49 4.92
N ARG A 15 2.44 26.93 4.72
CA ARG A 15 2.21 25.51 5.02
C ARG A 15 3.02 24.68 4.02
N PRO A 16 4.06 23.95 4.47
CA PRO A 16 4.77 23.07 3.58
C PRO A 16 3.79 22.05 3.01
N ASP A 17 3.79 21.89 1.70
CA ASP A 17 3.04 20.82 1.05
C ASP A 17 3.68 19.48 1.47
N LEU A 18 3.03 18.80 2.41
CA LEU A 18 3.52 17.55 2.97
C LEU A 18 3.59 16.42 1.93
N SER A 19 2.90 16.55 0.79
CA SER A 19 3.00 15.59 -0.31
C SER A 19 4.38 15.59 -0.96
N ILE A 20 5.06 16.74 -0.98
CA ILE A 20 6.44 16.86 -1.48
C ILE A 20 7.40 16.05 -0.62
N LEU A 21 7.25 16.15 0.71
CA LEU A 21 8.06 15.37 1.65
C LEU A 21 7.77 13.87 1.56
N GLY A 22 6.50 13.50 1.46
CA GLY A 22 6.13 12.09 1.36
C GLY A 22 6.57 11.43 0.06
N ASN A 23 6.63 12.16 -1.05
CA ASN A 23 7.20 11.67 -2.31
C ASN A 23 8.72 11.39 -2.22
N ALA A 24 9.44 12.04 -1.30
CA ALA A 24 10.85 11.76 -1.06
C ALA A 24 11.07 10.46 -0.25
N ILE A 25 10.04 9.99 0.48
CA ILE A 25 10.11 8.76 1.28
C ILE A 25 10.01 7.56 0.35
N ARG A 26 11.16 6.97 0.01
CA ARG A 26 11.20 5.77 -0.85
C ARG A 26 10.99 4.47 -0.09
N SER A 27 11.24 4.45 1.22
CA SER A 27 11.16 3.24 2.04
C SER A 27 10.87 3.62 3.49
N LEU A 28 10.08 2.78 4.15
CA LEU A 28 9.79 2.87 5.58
C LEU A 28 10.21 1.55 6.24
N PRO A 29 10.85 1.56 7.43
CA PRO A 29 11.03 0.35 8.23
C PRO A 29 9.67 -0.21 8.65
N PRO A 30 9.52 -1.56 8.79
CA PRO A 30 8.24 -2.16 9.17
C PRO A 30 7.62 -1.58 10.42
N ALA A 31 8.41 -1.23 11.45
CA ALA A 31 7.91 -0.56 12.66
C ALA A 31 7.07 0.72 12.42
N GLN A 32 7.19 1.36 11.25
CA GLN A 32 6.42 2.55 10.87
C GLN A 32 5.22 2.23 9.96
N TRP A 33 4.99 0.96 9.62
CA TRP A 33 3.93 0.57 8.71
C TRP A 33 2.58 0.61 9.40
N GLN A 34 1.61 1.15 8.68
CA GLN A 34 0.24 1.31 9.14
C GLN A 34 -0.70 0.55 8.24
N THR A 35 -1.89 0.24 8.77
CA THR A 35 -3.00 -0.32 7.99
C THR A 35 -3.24 0.50 6.72
N ARG A 36 -3.49 -0.19 5.61
CA ARG A 36 -3.68 0.35 4.25
C ARG A 36 -2.46 0.97 3.57
N MET A 37 -1.28 0.90 4.18
CA MET A 37 -0.07 1.23 3.43
C MET A 37 0.13 0.23 2.29
N PHE A 38 0.54 0.76 1.15
CA PHE A 38 0.76 0.02 -0.09
C PHE A 38 2.21 0.18 -0.51
N PHE A 39 2.87 -0.95 -0.77
CA PHE A 39 4.28 -0.99 -1.13
C PHE A 39 4.48 -1.74 -2.44
N MET A 40 5.43 -1.30 -3.25
CA MET A 40 5.80 -1.89 -4.53
C MET A 40 7.12 -2.64 -4.45
N GLY A 41 7.33 -3.62 -5.32
CA GLY A 41 8.65 -4.21 -5.56
C GLY A 41 9.07 -5.34 -4.62
N VAL A 42 8.15 -5.97 -3.90
CA VAL A 42 8.46 -7.18 -3.11
C VAL A 42 8.71 -8.34 -4.06
N ALA A 43 9.84 -9.05 -3.91
CA ALA A 43 10.21 -10.12 -4.83
C ALA A 43 9.31 -11.36 -4.66
N ASP A 44 8.98 -12.02 -5.76
CA ASP A 44 8.17 -13.25 -5.73
C ASP A 44 8.78 -14.32 -4.81
N LYS A 45 10.12 -14.43 -4.79
CA LYS A 45 10.82 -15.38 -3.91
C LYS A 45 10.52 -15.14 -2.43
N GLU A 46 10.41 -13.87 -2.02
CA GLU A 46 10.10 -13.49 -0.65
C GLU A 46 8.63 -13.77 -0.35
N LEU A 47 7.73 -13.45 -1.28
CA LEU A 47 6.32 -13.81 -1.14
C LEU A 47 6.12 -15.32 -1.02
N LYS A 48 6.82 -16.13 -1.83
CA LYS A 48 6.80 -17.59 -1.69
C LYS A 48 7.27 -18.03 -0.31
N HIS A 49 8.40 -17.50 0.15
CA HIS A 49 8.92 -17.82 1.48
C HIS A 49 7.90 -17.49 2.59
N HIS A 50 7.34 -16.28 2.60
CA HIS A 50 6.39 -15.86 3.64
C HIS A 50 5.02 -16.54 3.54
N THR A 51 4.66 -17.08 2.39
CA THR A 51 3.37 -17.76 2.16
C THR A 51 3.52 -19.29 2.17
N ASN A 52 4.61 -19.83 2.72
CA ASN A 52 4.88 -21.27 2.76
C ASN A 52 4.80 -21.92 1.37
N GLU A 53 5.46 -21.32 0.38
CA GLU A 53 5.52 -21.74 -1.03
C GLU A 53 4.19 -21.68 -1.81
N SER A 54 3.10 -21.22 -1.19
CA SER A 54 1.77 -21.22 -1.82
C SER A 54 1.57 -20.10 -2.86
N PHE A 55 2.27 -18.97 -2.73
CA PHE A 55 2.14 -17.88 -3.71
C PHE A 55 2.69 -18.31 -5.09
N PRO A 56 1.90 -18.18 -6.18
CA PRO A 56 2.33 -18.60 -7.50
C PRO A 56 3.42 -17.66 -8.01
N ARG A 57 4.51 -18.24 -8.53
CA ARG A 57 5.57 -17.46 -9.20
C ARG A 57 4.99 -16.81 -10.46
N THR A 58 5.32 -15.53 -10.71
CA THR A 58 4.91 -14.90 -11.96
C THR A 58 5.53 -15.65 -13.14
N LEU A 59 4.69 -16.03 -14.12
CA LEU A 59 5.17 -16.67 -15.36
C LEU A 59 5.84 -15.66 -16.31
N ARG A 60 5.73 -14.36 -16.03
CA ARG A 60 6.35 -13.29 -16.82
C ARG A 60 7.82 -13.18 -16.44
N LYS A 61 8.71 -13.52 -17.36
CA LYS A 61 10.17 -13.43 -17.18
C LYS A 61 10.66 -12.04 -16.76
N THR A 62 9.93 -10.98 -17.10
CA THR A 62 10.28 -9.57 -16.85
C THR A 62 9.65 -8.96 -15.59
N GLN A 63 8.69 -9.63 -14.97
CA GLN A 63 7.99 -9.13 -13.79
C GLN A 63 8.08 -10.18 -12.68
N ASN A 64 9.04 -9.99 -11.78
CA ASN A 64 9.36 -10.90 -10.67
C ASN A 64 9.11 -10.28 -9.30
N THR A 65 8.32 -9.21 -9.28
CA THR A 65 7.91 -8.51 -8.07
C THR A 65 6.41 -8.25 -8.10
N HIS A 66 5.86 -8.15 -6.89
CA HIS A 66 4.47 -7.83 -6.65
C HIS A 66 4.36 -6.71 -5.61
N PRO A 67 3.29 -5.92 -5.66
CA PRO A 67 2.95 -5.04 -4.56
C PRO A 67 2.44 -5.84 -3.35
N VAL A 68 2.55 -5.24 -2.16
CA VAL A 68 1.94 -5.74 -0.93
C VAL A 68 1.11 -4.64 -0.28
N PHE A 69 0.07 -5.07 0.42
CA PHE A 69 -0.84 -4.21 1.16
C PHE A 69 -0.88 -4.63 2.63
N VAL A 70 -0.80 -3.65 3.53
CA VAL A 70 -0.92 -3.89 4.96
C VAL A 70 -2.40 -4.00 5.33
N LEU A 71 -2.88 -5.22 5.55
CA LEU A 71 -4.26 -5.49 5.94
C LEU A 71 -4.54 -5.05 7.37
N ARG A 72 -3.58 -5.28 8.28
CA ARG A 72 -3.71 -4.96 9.69
C ARG A 72 -2.35 -4.71 10.33
N GLN A 73 -2.24 -3.61 11.07
CA GLN A 73 -1.12 -3.37 11.96
C GLN A 73 -1.23 -4.26 13.22
N GLY A 74 -0.13 -4.90 13.63
CA GLY A 74 -0.03 -5.64 14.88
C GLY A 74 1.21 -5.21 15.68
N THR A 75 1.26 -5.63 16.94
CA THR A 75 2.33 -5.29 17.89
C THR A 75 3.59 -6.14 17.74
N THR A 76 3.46 -7.35 17.20
CA THR A 76 4.58 -8.28 16.95
C THR A 76 4.89 -8.43 15.47
N GLY A 77 4.04 -7.89 14.60
CA GLY A 77 4.18 -7.93 13.17
C GLY A 77 2.93 -7.43 12.46
N HIS A 78 3.05 -7.14 11.17
CA HIS A 78 1.94 -6.68 10.34
C HIS A 78 1.36 -7.84 9.55
N GLN A 79 0.05 -7.86 9.40
CA GLN A 79 -0.63 -8.78 8.50
C GLN A 79 -0.69 -8.15 7.11
N LEU A 80 -0.18 -8.86 6.11
CA LEU A 80 -0.12 -8.39 4.72
C LEU A 80 -0.77 -9.37 3.78
N CYS A 81 -1.14 -8.88 2.61
CA CYS A 81 -1.38 -9.72 1.44
C CYS A 81 -0.62 -9.18 0.23
N PRO A 82 -0.21 -10.06 -0.70
CA PRO A 82 0.22 -9.64 -2.02
C PRO A 82 -0.96 -9.07 -2.81
N CYS A 83 -0.65 -8.18 -3.73
CA CYS A 83 -1.63 -7.56 -4.62
C CYS A 83 -1.35 -7.94 -6.06
N SER A 84 -2.39 -7.97 -6.90
CA SER A 84 -2.25 -8.25 -8.33
C SER A 84 -3.13 -7.35 -9.18
N SER A 85 -2.67 -7.02 -10.38
CA SER A 85 -3.53 -6.37 -11.37
C SER A 85 -4.54 -7.32 -12.00
N LYS A 86 -4.45 -8.63 -11.71
CA LYS A 86 -5.37 -9.67 -12.16
C LYS A 86 -6.09 -10.25 -10.93
N GLY A 87 -7.41 -10.24 -10.95
CA GLY A 87 -8.21 -10.81 -9.88
C GLY A 87 -9.66 -11.03 -10.32
N ASN A 88 -10.49 -11.45 -9.38
CA ASN A 88 -11.89 -11.72 -9.60
C ASN A 88 -12.71 -10.84 -8.65
N LEU A 89 -13.55 -9.98 -9.20
CA LEU A 89 -14.39 -9.03 -8.44
C LEU A 89 -15.35 -9.73 -7.45
N ARG A 90 -15.72 -10.99 -7.72
CA ARG A 90 -16.56 -11.81 -6.85
C ARG A 90 -15.80 -12.49 -5.71
N LYS A 91 -14.47 -12.49 -5.75
CA LYS A 91 -13.64 -13.19 -4.76
C LYS A 91 -12.73 -12.25 -3.97
N HIS A 92 -12.36 -11.11 -4.55
CA HIS A 92 -11.33 -10.25 -3.99
C HIS A 92 -11.83 -8.81 -3.87
N ARG A 93 -11.49 -8.19 -2.74
CA ARG A 93 -11.46 -6.73 -2.63
C ARG A 93 -10.40 -6.16 -3.54
N TYR A 94 -10.55 -4.91 -3.94
CA TYR A 94 -9.57 -4.25 -4.80
C TYR A 94 -9.48 -2.75 -4.54
N ILE A 95 -8.30 -2.20 -4.81
CA ILE A 95 -8.04 -0.77 -4.85
C ILE A 95 -8.36 -0.30 -6.28
N THR A 96 -9.16 0.74 -6.41
CA THR A 96 -9.57 1.27 -7.73
C THR A 96 -8.45 2.00 -8.45
N LYS A 97 -8.39 1.83 -9.78
CA LYS A 97 -7.63 2.70 -10.67
C LYS A 97 -8.02 4.17 -10.43
N GLY A 98 -7.06 5.08 -10.55
CA GLY A 98 -7.24 6.51 -10.34
C GLY A 98 -7.29 6.92 -8.87
N CYS A 99 -7.15 5.98 -7.94
CA CYS A 99 -7.05 6.31 -6.52
C CYS A 99 -5.77 7.11 -6.27
N GLN A 100 -5.92 8.34 -5.76
CA GLN A 100 -4.83 9.13 -5.23
C GLN A 100 -4.52 8.63 -3.81
N LEU A 101 -3.25 8.28 -3.56
CA LEU A 101 -2.84 7.77 -2.27
C LEU A 101 -2.58 8.90 -1.28
N ASP A 102 -2.92 8.68 -0.02
CA ASP A 102 -2.54 9.56 1.08
C ASP A 102 -1.01 9.54 1.23
N MET A 103 -0.48 10.65 1.78
CA MET A 103 0.93 10.85 2.12
C MET A 103 1.86 10.99 0.92
N THR A 104 1.46 10.63 -0.30
CA THR A 104 2.26 10.81 -1.52
C THR A 104 1.39 11.48 -2.60
N SER A 105 1.97 11.85 -3.74
CA SER A 105 1.19 12.27 -4.91
C SER A 105 0.95 11.12 -5.89
N GLN A 106 1.09 9.87 -5.45
CA GLN A 106 0.98 8.70 -6.32
C GLN A 106 -0.48 8.40 -6.64
N VAL A 107 -0.70 7.97 -7.88
CA VAL A 107 -2.03 7.57 -8.38
C VAL A 107 -1.96 6.15 -8.90
N MET A 108 -2.93 5.32 -8.49
CA MET A 108 -3.05 3.95 -8.95
C MET A 108 -3.33 3.91 -10.46
N ASP A 109 -2.43 3.34 -11.25
CA ASP A 109 -2.55 3.28 -12.72
C ASP A 109 -3.57 2.23 -13.21
N ARG A 110 -3.90 1.26 -12.36
CA ARG A 110 -4.83 0.17 -12.61
C ARG A 110 -5.50 -0.31 -11.31
N ASN A 111 -6.53 -1.14 -11.45
CA ASN A 111 -7.11 -1.84 -10.30
C ASN A 111 -6.07 -2.79 -9.70
N SER A 112 -5.97 -2.82 -8.37
CA SER A 112 -5.06 -3.70 -7.64
C SER A 112 -5.89 -4.57 -6.68
N PHE A 113 -6.03 -5.85 -7.02
CA PHE A 113 -6.79 -6.82 -6.24
C PHE A 113 -5.97 -7.28 -5.05
N LEU A 114 -6.59 -7.30 -3.86
CA LEU A 114 -6.02 -7.78 -2.63
C LEU A 114 -6.17 -9.31 -2.59
N ILE A 115 -5.05 -10.03 -2.68
CA ILE A 115 -5.07 -11.50 -2.76
C ILE A 115 -4.99 -12.09 -1.34
N GLU A 116 -6.08 -11.90 -0.60
CA GLU A 116 -6.21 -12.22 0.84
C GLU A 116 -6.11 -13.71 1.16
N GLN A 117 -6.17 -14.60 0.17
CA GLN A 117 -5.88 -16.02 0.34
C GLN A 117 -4.39 -16.32 0.62
N TYR A 118 -3.48 -15.36 0.34
CA TYR A 118 -2.03 -15.49 0.58
C TYR A 118 -1.56 -14.54 1.68
N VAL A 119 -2.31 -14.48 2.76
CA VAL A 119 -1.97 -13.62 3.90
C VAL A 119 -0.79 -14.17 4.68
N PHE A 120 0.11 -13.27 5.07
CA PHE A 120 1.28 -13.60 5.89
C PHE A 120 1.53 -12.51 6.94
N ILE A 121 2.36 -12.83 7.93
CA ILE A 121 2.80 -11.88 8.96
C ILE A 121 4.24 -11.48 8.68
N LEU A 122 4.51 -10.18 8.64
CA LEU A 122 5.86 -9.62 8.62
C LEU A 122 6.25 -9.13 10.02
N PRO A 123 7.25 -9.72 10.68
CA PRO A 123 7.76 -9.24 11.96
C PRO A 123 8.30 -7.80 11.87
N LEU A 124 8.26 -7.06 12.98
CA LEU A 124 8.66 -5.64 13.02
C LEU A 124 10.16 -5.42 12.80
N ASP A 125 10.97 -6.41 13.18
CA ASP A 125 12.43 -6.45 13.04
C ASP A 125 12.89 -7.06 11.70
N HIS A 126 11.97 -7.63 10.93
CA HIS A 126 12.30 -8.23 9.65
C HIS A 126 12.55 -7.16 8.59
N CYS A 127 13.43 -7.45 7.64
CA CYS A 127 13.59 -6.65 6.43
C CYS A 127 13.53 -7.59 5.23
N PHE A 128 12.68 -7.25 4.26
CA PHE A 128 12.80 -7.83 2.92
C PHE A 128 14.24 -7.63 2.42
N GLN A 129 14.77 -8.61 1.69
CA GLN A 129 16.09 -8.61 1.06
C GLN A 129 16.30 -7.32 0.25
N LYS A 130 15.25 -6.85 -0.43
CA LYS A 130 15.18 -5.51 -0.99
C LYS A 130 14.07 -4.73 -0.30
N ARG A 131 14.40 -3.52 0.14
CA ARG A 131 13.42 -2.63 0.75
C ARG A 131 12.31 -2.32 -0.26
N PRO A 132 11.04 -2.62 0.07
CA PRO A 132 9.96 -2.32 -0.85
C PRO A 132 9.73 -0.82 -0.89
N PHE A 133 9.29 -0.35 -2.05
CA PHE A 133 9.07 1.07 -2.30
C PHE A 133 7.75 1.49 -1.67
N PHE A 134 7.78 2.45 -0.74
CA PHE A 134 6.56 3.01 -0.18
C PHE A 134 5.82 3.81 -1.25
N PHE A 135 4.62 3.37 -1.62
CA PHE A 135 3.84 4.01 -2.68
C PHE A 135 2.83 5.03 -2.11
N GLY A 136 2.35 4.79 -0.89
CA GLY A 136 1.41 5.65 -0.18
C GLY A 136 0.47 4.85 0.71
N ARG A 137 -0.47 5.53 1.36
CA ARG A 137 -1.56 4.88 2.11
C ARG A 137 -2.87 4.98 1.32
N VAL A 138 -3.57 3.88 1.17
CA VAL A 138 -4.82 3.83 0.39
C VAL A 138 -5.96 4.41 1.23
N PRO A 139 -6.70 5.42 0.71
CA PRO A 139 -7.95 5.88 1.31
C PRO A 139 -9.01 4.76 1.34
N ASP A 140 -9.80 4.69 2.42
CA ASP A 140 -10.85 3.65 2.55
C ASP A 140 -11.85 3.67 1.40
N CYS A 141 -12.21 4.86 0.90
CA CYS A 141 -13.16 5.03 -0.20
C CYS A 141 -12.68 4.44 -1.54
N CYS A 142 -11.37 4.18 -1.69
CA CYS A 142 -10.80 3.53 -2.86
C CYS A 142 -10.83 2.00 -2.80
N ILE A 143 -11.10 1.42 -1.63
CA ILE A 143 -11.16 -0.03 -1.45
C ILE A 143 -12.59 -0.47 -1.73
N ARG A 144 -12.78 -1.29 -2.75
CA ARG A 144 -14.07 -1.81 -3.18
C ARG A 144 -14.19 -3.27 -2.84
N ASP A 145 -15.39 -3.63 -2.39
CA ASP A 145 -15.80 -5.00 -2.13
C ASP A 145 -17.11 -5.24 -2.88
N GLN A 146 -17.09 -6.15 -3.85
CA GLN A 146 -18.25 -6.50 -4.66
C GLN A 146 -18.67 -7.97 -4.45
N ARG A 147 -18.14 -8.62 -3.40
CA ARG A 147 -18.41 -10.03 -3.11
C ARG A 147 -19.90 -10.25 -2.78
N ASP A 148 -20.53 -9.29 -2.12
CA ASP A 148 -21.93 -9.40 -1.64
C ASP A 148 -22.96 -8.91 -2.66
N MET A 149 -22.55 -8.36 -3.81
CA MET A 149 -23.49 -7.89 -4.85
C MET A 149 -24.08 -9.02 -5.70
N TRP A 150 -23.70 -10.27 -5.44
CA TRP A 150 -24.05 -11.44 -6.26
C TRP A 150 -24.50 -12.65 -5.43
N THR A 151 -24.76 -12.47 -4.13
CA THR A 151 -25.51 -13.40 -3.26
C THR A 151 -26.99 -13.09 -3.31
#